data_AF-A0A7Y8CNB3-F1
#
_entry.id   AF-A0A7Y8CNB3-F1
#
_cell.length_a   1.000
_cell.length_b   1.000
_cell.length_c   1.000
_cell.angle_alpha   90.00
_cell.angle_beta   90.00
_cell.angle_gamma   90.00
#
_symmetry.space_group_name_H-M   'P 1'
#
loop_
_entity.id
_entity.type
_entity.pdbx_description
1 polymer ?
#
loop_
_entity_poly.entity_id
_entity_poly.type
_entity_poly.pdbx_seq_one_letter_code
_entity_poly.pdbx_strand_id
1 'polypeptide(L)'
;MSDAISNKDQTPAKTFTLFNQNGIKITLDLPGALQINQNRQELYTSAPILHNSTIFPIKSAKFTIRLDDVRDASSNVIANVRWWNPSIFNGEQTMEFNVEAIQPNETGKCTPASSGYSQVRWATSVSSGRAQETFTNTLNLVSLIYGPLPSNTTNKADGPIIQVG
;
A
#
# COMPACT_ATOMS: atom_id res chain seq x y z
N MET A 1 -19.24 8.68 -34.28
CA MET A 1 -19.07 7.29 -33.82
C MET A 1 -18.17 7.36 -32.62
N SER A 2 -18.70 7.07 -31.44
CA SER A 2 -17.96 7.07 -30.18
C SER A 2 -17.34 5.69 -29.98
N ASP A 3 -16.01 5.63 -30.03
CA ASP A 3 -15.24 4.42 -29.73
C ASP A 3 -15.39 4.06 -28.26
N ALA A 4 -16.40 3.24 -27.97
CA ALA A 4 -16.46 2.47 -26.73
C ALA A 4 -15.40 1.37 -26.82
N ILE A 5 -14.16 1.70 -26.46
CA ILE A 5 -13.16 0.69 -26.13
C ILE A 5 -13.70 -0.04 -24.90
N SER A 6 -14.22 -1.24 -25.12
CA SER A 6 -14.82 -2.11 -24.12
C SER A 6 -13.81 -2.44 -23.02
N ASN A 7 -13.86 -1.72 -21.89
CA ASN A 7 -13.20 -2.04 -20.61
C ASN A 7 -13.78 -3.32 -19.98
N LYS A 8 -13.86 -4.42 -20.73
CA LYS A 8 -14.29 -5.73 -20.20
C LYS A 8 -13.17 -6.46 -19.45
N ASP A 9 -11.94 -6.00 -19.54
CA ASP A 9 -10.75 -6.74 -19.09
C ASP A 9 -10.34 -6.45 -17.63
N GLN A 10 -11.00 -5.51 -16.95
CA GLN A 10 -10.66 -5.11 -15.59
C GLN A 10 -11.92 -4.83 -14.78
N THR A 11 -12.07 -5.50 -13.64
CA THR A 11 -13.12 -5.13 -12.67
C THR A 11 -12.76 -3.80 -12.00
N PRO A 12 -13.74 -3.09 -11.41
CA PRO A 12 -13.47 -1.91 -10.59
C PRO A 12 -12.36 -2.12 -9.56
N ALA A 13 -11.72 -1.02 -9.18
CA ALA A 13 -10.74 -1.00 -8.10
C ALA A 13 -11.33 -1.59 -6.82
N LYS A 14 -10.57 -2.44 -6.15
CA LYS A 14 -10.85 -3.03 -4.85
C LYS A 14 -9.74 -2.64 -3.89
N THR A 15 -10.11 -2.28 -2.67
CA THR A 15 -9.16 -1.98 -1.60
C THR A 15 -8.66 -3.27 -0.98
N PHE A 16 -7.34 -3.47 -1.04
CA PHE A 16 -6.65 -4.56 -0.36
C PHE A 16 -6.00 -4.04 0.92
N THR A 17 -6.14 -4.77 2.02
CA THR A 17 -5.46 -4.45 3.28
C THR A 17 -4.10 -5.14 3.26
N LEU A 18 -3.02 -4.34 3.30
CA LEU A 18 -1.63 -4.83 3.33
C LEU A 18 -1.11 -5.00 4.75
N PHE A 19 -1.61 -4.18 5.68
CA PHE A 19 -1.24 -4.23 7.09
C PHE A 19 -2.42 -3.77 7.94
N ASN A 20 -2.63 -4.41 9.09
CA ASN A 20 -3.63 -4.02 10.06
C ASN A 20 -3.20 -4.47 11.47
N GLN A 21 -2.77 -3.52 12.29
CA GLN A 21 -2.35 -3.81 13.66
C GLN A 21 -2.44 -2.55 14.53
N ASN A 22 -2.91 -2.69 15.77
CA ASN A 22 -2.89 -1.63 16.79
C ASN A 22 -3.48 -0.28 16.32
N GLY A 23 -4.56 -0.32 15.53
CA GLY A 23 -5.21 0.88 15.00
C GLY A 23 -4.48 1.56 13.83
N ILE A 24 -3.39 0.97 13.33
CA ILE A 24 -2.73 1.37 12.08
C ILE A 24 -3.11 0.38 10.99
N LYS A 25 -3.65 0.90 9.88
CA LYS A 25 -4.01 0.10 8.72
C LYS A 25 -3.35 0.69 7.47
N ILE A 26 -2.74 -0.13 6.64
CA ILE A 26 -2.22 0.28 5.33
C ILE A 26 -3.02 -0.46 4.26
N THR A 27 -3.59 0.29 3.33
CA THR A 27 -4.36 -0.25 2.21
C THR A 27 -3.74 0.11 0.89
N LEU A 28 -4.04 -0.68 -0.14
CA LEU A 28 -3.66 -0.42 -1.52
C LEU A 28 -4.84 -0.76 -2.42
N ASP A 29 -5.26 0.20 -3.24
CA ASP A 29 -6.30 -0.03 -4.23
C ASP A 29 -5.69 -0.63 -5.49
N LEU A 30 -6.23 -1.76 -5.94
CA LEU A 30 -5.83 -2.45 -7.16
C LEU A 30 -7.09 -2.99 -7.87
N PRO A 31 -7.04 -3.36 -9.16
CA PRO A 31 -8.17 -4.04 -9.80
C PRO A 31 -8.57 -5.30 -9.01
N GLY A 32 -9.88 -5.49 -8.76
CA GLY A 32 -10.38 -6.65 -8.02
C GLY A 32 -10.12 -8.00 -8.72
N ALA A 33 -10.10 -7.99 -10.05
CA ALA A 33 -9.67 -9.03 -10.96
C ALA A 33 -9.08 -8.36 -12.21
N LEU A 34 -8.07 -9.02 -12.78
CA LEU A 34 -7.31 -8.55 -13.90
C LEU A 34 -7.21 -9.67 -14.93
N GLN A 35 -7.66 -9.40 -16.16
CA GLN A 35 -7.45 -10.31 -17.28
C GLN A 35 -6.36 -9.73 -18.17
N ILE A 36 -5.16 -10.29 -18.11
CA ILE A 36 -4.05 -9.89 -18.98
C ILE A 36 -4.01 -10.81 -20.20
N ASN A 37 -4.09 -10.24 -21.39
CA ASN A 37 -3.86 -10.98 -22.61
C ASN A 37 -2.37 -11.35 -22.75
N GLN A 38 -2.07 -12.45 -23.43
CA GLN A 38 -0.69 -12.91 -23.63
C GLN A 38 0.18 -11.82 -24.27
N ASN A 39 1.42 -11.71 -23.79
CA ASN A 39 2.40 -10.70 -24.20
C ASN A 39 1.93 -9.24 -24.01
N ARG A 40 0.96 -8.99 -23.13
CA ARG A 40 0.54 -7.64 -22.75
C ARG A 40 0.99 -7.28 -21.36
N GLN A 41 1.02 -5.96 -21.14
CA GLN A 41 1.18 -5.36 -19.84
C GLN A 41 -0.05 -4.50 -19.53
N GLU A 42 -0.45 -4.52 -18.28
CA GLU A 42 -1.48 -3.65 -17.73
C GLU A 42 -0.85 -2.75 -16.67
N LEU A 43 -1.19 -1.46 -16.73
CA LEU A 43 -0.68 -0.43 -15.84
C LEU A 43 -1.83 0.12 -15.00
N TYR A 44 -1.61 0.22 -13.70
CA TYR A 44 -2.61 0.75 -12.78
C TYR A 44 -2.00 1.79 -11.85
N THR A 45 -2.50 3.02 -11.89
CA THR A 45 -2.05 4.09 -10.98
C THR A 45 -2.54 3.77 -9.57
N SER A 46 -1.61 3.60 -8.64
CA SER A 46 -1.92 3.26 -7.26
C SER A 46 -0.88 3.80 -6.30
N ALA A 47 -1.31 4.10 -5.09
CA ALA A 47 -0.45 4.46 -3.98
C ALA A 47 -1.03 3.85 -2.70
N PRO A 48 -0.18 3.40 -1.77
CA PRO A 48 -0.66 2.97 -0.47
C PRO A 48 -1.30 4.12 0.29
N ILE A 49 -2.26 3.81 1.16
CA ILE A 49 -2.91 4.75 2.07
C ILE A 49 -2.72 4.23 3.49
N LEU A 50 -2.17 5.06 4.36
CA LEU A 50 -2.09 4.79 5.79
C LEU A 50 -3.31 5.40 6.48
N HIS A 51 -3.95 4.61 7.34
CA HIS A 51 -5.07 4.99 8.17
C HIS A 51 -4.62 4.97 9.63
N ASN A 52 -4.76 6.10 10.33
CA ASN A 52 -4.44 6.23 11.74
C ASN A 52 -5.73 6.25 12.57
N SER A 53 -6.19 5.09 13.03
CA SER A 53 -7.34 5.00 13.95
C SER A 53 -6.93 5.04 15.43
N THR A 54 -5.69 5.45 15.72
CA THR A 54 -5.21 5.59 17.09
C THR A 54 -5.54 6.98 17.64
N ILE A 55 -5.41 7.14 18.95
CA ILE A 55 -5.50 8.46 19.63
C ILE A 55 -4.21 9.28 19.51
N PHE A 56 -3.14 8.69 18.95
CA PHE A 56 -1.83 9.33 18.85
C PHE A 56 -1.61 9.87 17.44
N PRO A 57 -1.11 11.11 17.28
CA PRO A 57 -0.66 11.57 15.97
C PRO A 57 0.55 10.74 15.52
N ILE A 58 0.62 10.42 14.23
CA ILE A 58 1.83 9.88 13.59
C ILE A 58 2.61 11.08 13.08
N LYS A 59 3.90 11.19 13.42
CA LYS A 59 4.79 12.23 12.87
C LYS A 59 5.36 11.83 11.52
N SER A 60 5.74 10.56 11.40
CA SER A 60 6.19 9.96 10.16
C SER A 60 6.11 8.45 10.24
N ALA A 61 5.93 7.80 9.09
CA ALA A 61 6.04 6.36 8.97
C ALA A 61 6.84 6.01 7.71
N LYS A 62 7.58 4.90 7.80
CA LYS A 62 8.34 4.33 6.70
C LYS A 62 8.09 2.83 6.65
N PHE A 63 7.77 2.33 5.47
CA PHE A 63 7.57 0.90 5.28
C PHE A 63 7.93 0.49 3.86
N THR A 64 8.16 -0.80 3.69
CA THR A 64 8.54 -1.38 2.42
C THR A 64 7.45 -2.35 1.97
N ILE A 65 6.98 -2.20 0.73
CA ILE A 65 6.03 -3.13 0.11
C ILE A 65 6.75 -3.87 -1.00
N ARG A 66 6.70 -5.20 -0.93
CA ARG A 66 7.11 -6.11 -1.99
C ARG A 66 5.88 -6.66 -2.70
N LEU A 67 5.86 -6.52 -4.03
CA LEU A 67 4.86 -7.13 -4.90
C LEU A 67 5.41 -8.47 -5.38
N ASP A 68 4.75 -9.58 -5.03
CA ASP A 68 5.21 -10.90 -5.45
C ASP A 68 4.79 -11.19 -6.90
N ASP A 69 5.56 -12.05 -7.57
CA ASP A 69 5.14 -12.55 -8.87
C ASP A 69 3.93 -13.46 -8.71
N VAL A 70 3.00 -13.39 -9.65
CA VAL A 70 1.89 -14.34 -9.70
C VAL A 70 2.43 -15.66 -10.22
N ARG A 71 2.23 -16.73 -9.45
CA ARG A 71 2.68 -18.08 -9.78
C ARG A 71 1.50 -19.02 -9.93
N ASP A 72 1.61 -19.96 -10.86
CA ASP A 72 0.66 -21.08 -10.97
C ASP A 72 0.84 -22.12 -9.85
N ALA A 73 -0.08 -23.08 -9.78
CA ALA A 73 0.01 -24.22 -8.87
C ALA A 73 1.32 -25.04 -8.97
N SER A 74 2.05 -24.94 -10.09
CA SER A 74 3.37 -25.58 -10.30
C SER A 74 4.54 -24.65 -9.94
N SER A 75 4.27 -23.51 -9.31
CA SER A 75 5.23 -22.46 -8.95
C SER A 75 5.88 -21.72 -10.12
N ASN A 76 5.39 -21.89 -11.35
CA ASN A 76 5.88 -21.12 -12.51
C ASN A 76 5.34 -19.69 -12.44
N VAL A 77 6.19 -18.71 -12.73
CA VAL A 77 5.74 -17.30 -12.83
C VAL A 77 4.90 -17.14 -14.08
N ILE A 78 3.66 -16.68 -13.91
CA ILE A 78 2.71 -16.40 -15.00
C ILE A 78 2.52 -14.89 -15.24
N ALA A 79 2.75 -14.07 -14.22
CA ALA A 79 2.79 -12.62 -14.37
C ALA A 79 3.79 -11.99 -13.40
N ASN A 80 4.56 -11.02 -13.89
CA ASN A 80 5.45 -10.19 -13.11
C ASN A 80 4.70 -8.96 -12.62
N VAL A 81 4.80 -8.66 -11.33
CA VAL A 81 4.15 -7.49 -10.72
C VAL A 81 5.20 -6.55 -10.17
N ARG A 82 5.22 -5.30 -10.63
CA ARG A 82 6.28 -4.34 -10.28
C ARG A 82 5.69 -2.97 -9.97
N TRP A 83 6.29 -2.26 -9.02
CA TRP A 83 6.17 -0.82 -8.92
C TRP A 83 6.83 -0.22 -10.15
N TRP A 84 6.11 0.62 -10.88
CA TRP A 84 6.49 1.08 -12.20
C TRP A 84 6.65 2.59 -12.22
N ASN A 85 7.78 3.02 -12.79
CA ASN A 85 8.04 4.41 -13.11
C ASN A 85 7.86 4.63 -14.62
N PRO A 86 6.78 5.30 -15.06
CA PRO A 86 6.48 5.47 -16.48
C PRO A 86 7.41 6.45 -17.18
N SER A 87 8.15 7.30 -16.45
CA SER A 87 9.05 8.29 -17.04
C SER A 87 10.39 7.68 -17.49
N ILE A 88 10.87 6.68 -16.76
CA ILE A 88 12.15 6.01 -17.05
C ILE A 88 11.97 4.55 -17.51
N PHE A 89 10.72 4.09 -17.64
CA PHE A 89 10.37 2.73 -18.02
C PHE A 89 11.07 1.67 -17.17
N ASN A 90 11.13 1.89 -15.86
CA ASN A 90 11.78 0.99 -14.91
C ASN A 90 10.78 0.40 -13.90
N GLY A 91 11.01 -0.87 -13.53
CA GLY A 91 10.16 -1.60 -12.61
C GLY A 91 10.93 -2.18 -11.43
N GLU A 92 10.44 -1.93 -10.22
CA GLU A 92 11.01 -2.48 -8.99
C GLU A 92 10.02 -3.42 -8.30
N GLN A 93 10.53 -4.54 -7.78
CA GLN A 93 9.69 -5.51 -7.07
C GLN A 93 9.36 -5.06 -5.64
N THR A 94 10.26 -4.28 -5.05
CA THR A 94 10.19 -3.80 -3.68
C THR A 94 10.32 -2.29 -3.72
N MET A 95 9.40 -1.58 -3.05
CA MET A 95 9.45 -0.12 -2.95
C MET A 95 9.26 0.32 -1.51
N GLU A 96 10.07 1.28 -1.10
CA GLU A 96 9.91 1.95 0.17
C GLU A 96 8.97 3.14 0.03
N PHE A 97 8.11 3.33 1.02
CA PHE A 97 7.15 4.42 1.08
C PHE A 97 7.33 5.22 2.36
N ASN A 98 7.19 6.52 2.22
CA ASN A 98 7.16 7.48 3.30
C ASN A 98 5.75 8.01 3.49
N VAL A 99 5.45 8.35 4.75
CA VAL A 99 4.20 8.99 5.13
C VAL A 99 4.55 10.18 5.99
N GLU A 100 3.97 11.32 5.65
CA GLU A 100 4.06 12.53 6.45
C GLU A 100 3.19 12.42 7.71
N ALA A 101 3.06 13.52 8.44
CA ALA A 101 2.28 13.52 9.67
C ALA A 101 0.79 13.23 9.40
N ILE A 102 0.18 12.39 10.23
CA ILE A 102 -1.25 12.02 10.17
C ILE A 102 -1.85 12.17 11.57
N GLN A 103 -2.92 12.96 11.70
CA GLN A 103 -3.60 13.12 12.98
C GLN A 103 -4.43 11.89 13.36
N PRO A 104 -4.87 11.78 14.62
CA PRO A 104 -5.84 10.77 15.03
C PRO A 104 -7.08 10.76 14.13
N ASN A 105 -7.50 9.57 13.71
CA ASN A 105 -8.65 9.30 12.84
C ASN A 105 -8.54 9.86 11.40
N GLU A 106 -7.33 10.21 10.95
CA GLU A 106 -7.08 10.64 9.58
C GLU A 106 -6.41 9.56 8.72
N THR A 107 -6.39 9.80 7.42
CA THR A 107 -5.69 8.99 6.43
C THR A 107 -4.67 9.83 5.68
N GLY A 108 -3.49 9.28 5.41
CA GLY A 108 -2.48 9.92 4.58
C GLY A 108 -2.08 9.04 3.40
N LYS A 109 -1.89 9.67 2.24
CA LYS A 109 -1.35 9.02 1.06
C LYS A 109 0.15 8.80 1.24
N CYS A 110 0.62 7.60 0.96
CA CYS A 110 2.02 7.24 1.07
C CYS A 110 2.75 7.59 -0.23
N THR A 111 3.94 8.20 -0.13
CA THR A 111 4.76 8.58 -1.27
C THR A 111 5.93 7.62 -1.43
N PRO A 112 6.25 7.16 -2.65
CA PRO A 112 7.41 6.31 -2.86
C PRO A 112 8.70 7.09 -2.53
N ALA A 113 9.68 6.44 -1.91
CA ALA A 113 10.97 7.04 -1.59
C ALA A 113 11.73 7.44 -2.87
N SER A 114 11.61 6.63 -3.92
CA SER A 114 12.07 6.94 -5.26
C SER A 114 10.93 7.60 -6.05
N SER A 115 11.15 8.80 -6.58
CA SER A 115 10.12 9.54 -7.32
C SER A 115 9.72 8.83 -8.63
N GLY A 116 8.47 9.03 -9.03
CA GLY A 116 7.92 8.51 -10.28
C GLY A 116 7.35 7.08 -10.23
N TYR A 117 7.59 6.30 -9.18
CA TYR A 117 6.97 4.98 -8.98
C TYR A 117 5.51 5.08 -8.52
N SER A 118 4.64 5.52 -9.43
CA SER A 118 3.22 5.84 -9.16
C SER A 118 2.24 4.80 -9.71
N GLN A 119 2.75 3.74 -10.34
CA GLN A 119 1.94 2.71 -10.98
C GLN A 119 2.35 1.32 -10.50
N VAL A 120 1.40 0.38 -10.56
CA VAL A 120 1.65 -1.05 -10.50
C VAL A 120 1.52 -1.60 -11.91
N ARG A 121 2.58 -2.23 -12.40
CA ARG A 121 2.60 -2.92 -13.70
C ARG A 121 2.44 -4.40 -13.51
N TRP A 122 1.52 -4.98 -14.26
CA TRP A 122 1.34 -6.41 -14.41
C TRP A 122 1.75 -6.81 -15.83
N ALA A 123 2.68 -7.74 -15.97
CA ALA A 123 3.12 -8.21 -17.28
C ALA A 123 3.15 -9.73 -17.34
N THR A 124 2.45 -10.34 -18.30
CA THR A 124 2.45 -11.80 -18.47
C THR A 124 3.84 -12.30 -18.85
N SER A 125 4.29 -13.38 -18.21
CA SER A 125 5.50 -14.13 -18.61
C SER A 125 5.19 -15.34 -19.49
N VAL A 126 3.92 -15.75 -19.58
CA VAL A 126 3.48 -16.88 -20.40
C VAL A 126 2.95 -16.42 -21.75
N SER A 127 3.41 -17.09 -22.81
CA SER A 127 2.95 -16.92 -24.19
C SER A 127 1.75 -17.80 -24.54
N SER A 128 1.34 -18.72 -23.64
CA SER A 128 0.14 -19.56 -23.77
C SER A 128 -0.35 -20.03 -22.39
N GLY A 129 -1.67 -20.19 -22.22
CA GLY A 129 -2.29 -20.70 -20.99
C GLY A 129 -3.43 -19.83 -20.43
N ARG A 130 -4.34 -20.44 -19.67
CA ARG A 130 -5.31 -19.77 -18.78
C ARG A 130 -4.93 -20.17 -17.36
N ALA A 131 -4.59 -19.20 -16.52
CA ALA A 131 -4.31 -19.44 -15.11
C ALA A 131 -5.03 -18.38 -14.28
N GLN A 132 -5.71 -18.82 -13.22
CA GLN A 132 -6.37 -17.97 -12.25
C GLN A 132 -5.65 -18.19 -10.93
N GLU A 133 -4.95 -17.17 -10.45
CA GLU A 133 -4.13 -17.30 -9.25
C GLU A 133 -4.26 -16.04 -8.39
N THR A 134 -4.12 -16.22 -7.08
CA THR A 134 -4.25 -15.11 -6.13
C THR A 134 -2.92 -14.39 -6.00
N PHE A 135 -2.94 -13.08 -6.19
CA PHE A 135 -1.78 -12.22 -5.94
C PHE A 135 -1.52 -12.07 -4.45
N THR A 136 -0.29 -12.37 -4.02
CA THR A 136 0.17 -12.16 -2.65
C THR A 136 1.12 -10.96 -2.59
N ASN A 137 1.15 -10.28 -1.44
CA ASN A 137 2.08 -9.20 -1.17
C ASN A 137 2.63 -9.36 0.23
N THR A 138 3.83 -8.84 0.45
CA THR A 138 4.41 -8.74 1.78
C THR A 138 4.74 -7.29 2.10
N LEU A 139 4.41 -6.87 3.33
CA LEU A 139 4.68 -5.54 3.85
C LEU A 139 5.57 -5.67 5.09
N ASN A 140 6.70 -4.96 5.08
CA ASN A 140 7.61 -4.86 6.22
C ASN A 140 7.61 -3.42 6.75
N LEU A 141 7.23 -3.24 8.01
CA LEU A 141 7.31 -1.94 8.69
C LEU A 141 8.79 -1.64 9.00
N VAL A 142 9.30 -0.51 8.50
CA VAL A 142 10.69 -0.09 8.69
C VAL A 142 10.80 0.85 9.89
N SER A 143 9.92 1.84 9.98
CA SER A 143 9.84 2.74 11.14
C SER A 143 8.46 3.38 11.29
N LEU A 144 8.08 3.67 12.54
CA LEU A 144 6.86 4.40 12.89
C LEU A 144 7.16 5.32 14.07
N ILE A 145 6.96 6.63 13.90
CA ILE A 145 7.25 7.62 14.93
C ILE A 145 5.94 8.31 15.34
N TYR A 146 5.55 8.15 16.61
CA TYR A 146 4.41 8.85 17.18
C TYR A 146 4.78 10.27 17.63
N GLY A 147 3.83 11.18 17.52
CA GLY A 147 3.91 12.50 18.12
C GLY A 147 3.58 12.47 19.62
N PRO A 148 3.89 13.56 20.34
CA PRO A 148 3.54 13.67 21.75
C PRO A 148 2.02 13.56 21.92
N LEU A 149 1.59 13.00 23.05
CA LEU A 149 0.19 13.07 23.48
C LEU A 149 -0.24 14.54 23.54
N PRO A 150 -1.46 14.89 23.10
CA PRO A 150 -2.05 16.16 23.53
C PRO A 150 -2.02 16.17 25.07
N SER A 151 -1.40 17.19 25.66
CA SER A 151 -1.41 17.35 27.11
C SER A 151 -2.85 17.31 27.59
N ASN A 152 -3.21 16.32 28.40
CA ASN A 152 -4.46 16.36 29.15
C ASN A 152 -4.38 17.60 30.05
N THR A 153 -4.98 18.71 29.63
CA THR A 153 -5.23 19.88 30.47
C THR A 153 -6.43 19.68 31.38
N THR A 154 -6.84 18.43 31.63
CA THR A 154 -7.69 18.09 32.76
C THR A 154 -6.87 18.23 34.02
N ASN A 155 -7.07 19.37 34.71
CA ASN A 155 -6.70 19.67 36.10
C ASN A 155 -5.74 18.66 36.71
N LYS A 156 -4.45 19.01 36.71
CA LYS A 156 -3.43 18.32 37.49
C LYS A 156 -3.95 18.22 38.93
N ALA A 157 -4.51 17.07 39.30
CA ALA A 157 -4.91 16.84 40.67
C ALA A 157 -3.63 16.93 41.50
N ASP A 158 -3.62 17.84 42.47
CA ASP A 158 -2.48 17.96 43.38
C ASP A 158 -2.21 16.58 43.97
N GLY A 159 -0.94 16.18 43.94
CA GLY A 159 -0.50 14.93 44.55
C GLY A 159 -0.79 14.93 46.06
N PRO A 160 -0.73 13.75 46.73
CA PRO A 160 -1.00 13.69 48.16
C PRO A 160 -0.04 14.62 48.91
N ILE A 161 -0.59 15.38 49.86
CA ILE A 161 0.21 16.16 50.81
C ILE A 161 0.98 15.14 51.67
N ILE A 162 2.29 15.08 51.50
CA ILE A 162 3.17 14.29 52.35
C ILE A 162 3.47 15.14 53.60
N GLN A 163 2.95 14.73 54.76
CA GLN A 163 3.38 15.25 56.06
C GLN A 163 4.32 14.23 56.70
N VAL A 164 5.52 14.68 57.06
CA VAL A 164 6.51 13.89 57.81
C VAL A 164 6.58 14.43 59.23
N GLY A 165 6.42 13.56 60.22
CA GLY A 165 6.62 13.80 61.65
C GLY A 165 7.52 12.72 62.24
#